data_AF-A0A7K3Z724-F1
#
_entry.id   AF-A0A7K3Z724-F1
#
_cell.length_a   1.000
_cell.length_b   1.000
_cell.length_c   1.000
_cell.angle_alpha   90.00
_cell.angle_beta   90.00
_cell.angle_gamma   90.00
#
_symmetry.space_group_name_H-M   'P 1'
#
loop_
_entity.id
_entity.type
_entity.pdbx_description
1 polymer ?
#
loop_
_entity_poly.entity_id
_entity_poly.type
_entity_poly.pdbx_seq_one_letter_code
_entity_poly.pdbx_strand_id
1 'polypeptide(L)'
;TFPDEGLADTLNNFTMLRRAATKGGDELAGLPLLGIPMTVWANKGGIADDLIKWREAYLASMLVTRFADVLIMHGNDGWSLLPVTVLRQNIYTDPRKPVAVEAGLKEFGTPDENSPVLFTSNFALTYYTVASDIESSKNSVYVIVVDTEGSAIDAGVAGRKLTADKVAEAIKESGIENKVKHRKMIIPGKASRISGEIEELSGWKVQVGPRDSSEIPKYIIDKWQP
;
A
#
# COMPACT_ATOMS: atom_id res chain seq x y z
N THR A 1 -13.57 -8.23 -28.43
CA THR A 1 -12.46 -8.81 -27.65
C THR A 1 -12.28 -10.24 -28.10
N PHE A 2 -11.11 -10.61 -28.60
CA PHE A 2 -10.78 -11.98 -28.98
C PHE A 2 -9.77 -12.54 -27.97
N PRO A 3 -10.08 -13.64 -27.26
CA PRO A 3 -9.24 -14.13 -26.15
C PRO A 3 -8.08 -15.04 -26.57
N ASP A 4 -8.17 -15.70 -27.73
CA ASP A 4 -7.22 -16.72 -28.19
C ASP A 4 -6.35 -16.21 -29.36
N GLU A 5 -6.51 -16.73 -30.58
CA GLU A 5 -5.68 -16.35 -31.74
C GLU A 5 -5.70 -14.83 -32.03
N GLY A 6 -6.83 -14.16 -31.77
CA GLY A 6 -6.99 -12.71 -31.93
C GLY A 6 -6.60 -11.87 -30.71
N LEU A 7 -5.95 -12.44 -29.69
CA LEU A 7 -5.56 -11.70 -28.48
C LEU A 7 -4.58 -10.57 -28.79
N ALA A 8 -3.58 -10.84 -29.63
CA ALA A 8 -2.59 -9.83 -30.03
C ALA A 8 -3.28 -8.63 -30.70
N ASP A 9 -4.19 -8.90 -31.63
CA ASP A 9 -4.97 -7.87 -32.32
C ASP A 9 -5.84 -7.09 -31.35
N THR A 10 -6.47 -7.77 -30.39
CA THR A 10 -7.27 -7.11 -29.35
C THR A 10 -6.42 -6.10 -28.56
N LEU A 11 -5.27 -6.49 -28.04
CA LEU A 11 -4.41 -5.59 -27.27
C LEU A 11 -3.82 -4.47 -28.13
N ASN A 12 -3.47 -4.78 -29.38
CA ASN A 12 -2.95 -3.79 -30.32
C ASN A 12 -4.01 -2.76 -30.68
N ASN A 13 -5.24 -3.18 -30.96
CA ASN A 13 -6.35 -2.28 -31.33
C ASN A 13 -6.64 -1.27 -30.23
N PHE A 14 -6.71 -1.68 -28.95
CA PHE A 14 -6.89 -0.75 -27.84
C PHE A 14 -5.74 0.26 -27.74
N THR A 15 -4.51 -0.20 -27.94
CA THR A 15 -3.32 0.65 -27.94
C THR A 15 -3.34 1.65 -29.10
N MET A 16 -3.71 1.20 -30.30
CA MET A 16 -3.77 2.02 -31.50
C MET A 16 -4.89 3.06 -31.41
N LEU A 17 -6.08 2.68 -30.92
CA LEU A 17 -7.19 3.61 -30.70
C LEU A 17 -6.80 4.71 -29.71
N ARG A 18 -6.20 4.35 -28.56
CA ARG A 18 -5.73 5.36 -27.60
C ARG A 18 -4.66 6.27 -28.21
N ARG A 19 -3.74 5.73 -29.01
CA ARG A 19 -2.71 6.52 -29.72
C ARG A 19 -3.31 7.43 -30.79
N ALA A 20 -4.26 6.95 -31.58
CA ALA A 20 -4.96 7.73 -32.59
C ALA A 20 -5.68 8.93 -31.95
N ALA A 21 -6.40 8.69 -30.85
CA ALA A 21 -7.06 9.75 -30.10
C ALA A 21 -6.09 10.78 -29.50
N THR A 22 -5.03 10.32 -28.83
CA THR A 22 -4.16 11.21 -28.02
C THR A 22 -3.02 11.87 -28.81
N LYS A 23 -2.42 11.15 -29.76
CA LYS A 23 -1.29 11.64 -30.57
C LYS A 23 -1.69 11.94 -32.00
N GLY A 24 -2.63 11.19 -32.56
CA GLY A 24 -3.11 11.38 -33.93
C GLY A 24 -4.14 12.50 -34.07
N GLY A 25 -4.83 12.87 -32.99
CA GLY A 25 -5.91 13.86 -33.02
C GLY A 25 -7.18 13.34 -33.70
N ASP A 26 -7.35 12.02 -33.80
CA ASP A 26 -8.55 11.42 -34.39
C ASP A 26 -9.72 11.48 -33.41
N GLU A 27 -10.68 12.36 -33.69
CA GLU A 27 -11.87 12.56 -32.85
C GLU A 27 -12.76 11.32 -32.80
N LEU A 28 -12.82 10.52 -33.87
CA LEU A 28 -13.63 9.30 -33.90
C LEU A 28 -13.08 8.22 -32.96
N ALA A 29 -11.78 8.24 -32.70
CA ALA A 29 -11.13 7.37 -31.72
C ALA A 29 -11.20 7.92 -30.28
N GLY A 30 -11.72 9.14 -30.07
CA GLY A 30 -11.76 9.85 -28.79
C GLY A 30 -12.77 9.35 -27.77
N LEU A 31 -13.46 8.24 -28.05
CA LEU A 31 -14.50 7.67 -27.18
C LEU A 31 -13.94 6.61 -26.22
N PRO A 32 -14.61 6.35 -25.07
CA PRO A 32 -14.23 5.27 -24.17
C PRO A 32 -14.23 3.89 -24.86
N LEU A 33 -13.27 3.05 -24.49
CA LEU A 33 -13.08 1.71 -25.05
C LEU A 33 -13.75 0.66 -24.17
N LEU A 34 -14.64 -0.13 -24.78
CA LEU A 34 -15.33 -1.25 -24.16
C LEU A 34 -14.60 -2.56 -24.43
N GLY A 35 -14.09 -3.20 -23.37
CA GLY A 35 -13.57 -4.57 -23.40
C GLY A 35 -14.62 -5.58 -22.92
N ILE A 36 -14.62 -6.77 -23.52
CA ILE A 36 -15.57 -7.84 -23.18
C ILE A 36 -14.79 -9.11 -22.79
N PRO A 37 -14.11 -9.16 -21.62
CA PRO A 37 -13.43 -10.36 -21.15
C PRO A 37 -14.30 -11.62 -21.14
N MET A 38 -15.61 -11.48 -20.93
CA MET A 38 -16.54 -12.61 -20.94
C MET A 38 -16.56 -13.44 -22.23
N THR A 39 -15.95 -12.96 -23.32
CA THR A 39 -15.81 -13.73 -24.57
C THR A 39 -15.05 -15.04 -24.38
N VAL A 40 -14.22 -15.17 -23.33
CA VAL A 40 -13.56 -16.46 -23.01
C VAL A 40 -14.57 -17.58 -22.80
N TRP A 41 -15.78 -17.26 -22.33
CA TRP A 41 -16.83 -18.24 -22.04
C TRP A 41 -17.50 -18.78 -23.31
N ALA A 42 -17.46 -18.05 -24.42
CA ALA A 42 -18.05 -18.49 -25.69
C ALA A 42 -17.41 -19.78 -26.21
N ASN A 43 -16.11 -19.98 -25.93
CA ASN A 43 -15.35 -21.16 -26.33
C ASN A 43 -15.01 -22.07 -25.14
N LYS A 44 -15.79 -22.04 -24.05
CA LYS A 44 -15.51 -22.83 -22.84
C LYS A 44 -15.30 -24.32 -23.17
N GLY A 45 -16.16 -24.91 -24.00
CA GLY A 45 -16.08 -26.33 -24.34
C GLY A 45 -16.01 -27.21 -23.08
N GLY A 46 -15.03 -28.12 -23.04
CA GLY A 46 -14.74 -28.99 -21.88
C GLY A 46 -13.76 -28.39 -20.85
N ILE A 47 -13.43 -27.10 -20.96
CA ILE A 47 -12.52 -26.43 -20.02
C ILE A 47 -13.18 -26.34 -18.65
N ALA A 48 -12.44 -26.71 -17.61
CA ALA A 48 -12.87 -26.58 -16.22
C ALA A 48 -13.22 -25.14 -15.84
N ASP A 49 -14.24 -24.97 -15.01
CA ASP A 49 -14.79 -23.68 -14.60
C ASP A 49 -13.74 -22.75 -13.98
N ASP A 50 -12.85 -23.29 -13.14
CA ASP A 50 -11.79 -22.49 -12.52
C ASP A 50 -10.79 -21.96 -13.55
N LEU A 51 -10.50 -22.75 -14.59
CA LEU A 51 -9.58 -22.34 -15.65
C LEU A 51 -10.19 -21.24 -16.53
N ILE A 52 -11.50 -21.32 -16.83
CA ILE A 52 -12.15 -20.27 -17.63
C ILE A 52 -12.31 -18.97 -16.83
N LYS A 53 -12.61 -19.06 -15.53
CA LYS A 53 -12.62 -17.90 -14.62
C LYS A 53 -11.25 -17.23 -14.54
N TRP A 54 -10.18 -18.03 -14.48
CA TRP A 54 -8.82 -17.50 -14.50
C TRP A 54 -8.47 -16.83 -15.84
N ARG A 55 -8.93 -17.41 -16.97
CA ARG A 55 -8.79 -16.79 -18.30
C ARG A 55 -9.46 -15.43 -18.40
N GLU A 56 -10.68 -15.35 -17.89
CA GLU A 56 -11.41 -14.09 -17.82
C GLU A 56 -10.65 -13.05 -16.99
N ALA A 57 -10.13 -13.44 -15.83
CA ALA A 57 -9.41 -12.54 -14.92
C ALA A 57 -8.10 -11.99 -15.53
N TYR A 58 -7.28 -12.82 -16.19
CA TYR A 58 -6.06 -12.30 -16.81
C TYR A 58 -6.38 -11.44 -18.03
N LEU A 59 -7.39 -11.78 -18.83
CA LEU A 59 -7.76 -11.00 -20.01
C LEU A 59 -8.30 -9.63 -19.59
N ALA A 60 -9.14 -9.60 -18.55
CA ALA A 60 -9.56 -8.36 -17.91
C ALA A 60 -8.36 -7.53 -17.44
N SER A 61 -7.38 -8.16 -16.78
CA SER A 61 -6.16 -7.48 -16.32
C SER A 61 -5.33 -6.88 -17.47
N MET A 62 -5.21 -7.60 -18.59
CA MET A 62 -4.56 -7.08 -19.80
C MET A 62 -5.32 -5.89 -20.39
N LEU A 63 -6.66 -5.91 -20.38
CA LEU A 63 -7.46 -4.81 -20.90
C LEU A 63 -7.46 -3.58 -19.97
N VAL A 64 -7.49 -3.77 -18.65
CA VAL A 64 -7.28 -2.69 -17.66
C VAL A 64 -5.95 -1.97 -17.92
N THR A 65 -4.88 -2.73 -18.17
CA THR A 65 -3.55 -2.15 -18.46
C THR A 65 -3.43 -1.60 -19.87
N ARG A 66 -4.32 -1.99 -20.79
CA ARG A 66 -4.37 -1.52 -22.19
C ARG A 66 -5.62 -0.68 -22.43
N PHE A 67 -5.78 0.38 -21.65
CA PHE A 67 -6.66 1.51 -21.93
C PHE A 67 -8.17 1.21 -22.05
N ALA A 68 -8.62 0.01 -21.68
CA ALA A 68 -10.05 -0.27 -21.61
C ALA A 68 -10.67 0.57 -20.49
N ASP A 69 -11.73 1.29 -20.82
CA ASP A 69 -12.44 2.17 -19.90
C ASP A 69 -13.62 1.45 -19.23
N VAL A 70 -14.22 0.46 -19.91
CA VAL A 70 -15.31 -0.38 -19.39
C VAL A 70 -15.02 -1.84 -19.71
N LEU A 71 -15.26 -2.74 -18.75
CA LEU A 71 -15.15 -4.20 -18.94
C LEU A 71 -16.48 -4.89 -18.65
N ILE A 72 -16.88 -5.81 -19.51
CA ILE A 72 -18.02 -6.71 -19.28
C ILE A 72 -17.50 -8.10 -18.87
N MET A 73 -17.81 -8.46 -17.63
CA MET A 73 -17.43 -9.72 -16.99
C MET A 73 -18.65 -10.66 -16.91
N HIS A 74 -18.40 -11.96 -16.91
CA HIS A 74 -19.36 -13.03 -16.65
C HIS A 74 -19.21 -13.59 -15.24
N GLY A 75 -17.99 -13.91 -14.79
CA GLY A 75 -17.73 -14.43 -13.45
C GLY A 75 -18.00 -13.40 -12.36
N ASN A 76 -18.61 -13.85 -11.24
CA ASN A 76 -18.86 -13.03 -10.05
C ASN A 76 -18.16 -13.57 -8.79
N ASP A 77 -17.26 -14.54 -8.94
CA ASP A 77 -16.49 -15.09 -7.83
C ASP A 77 -15.49 -14.05 -7.28
N GLY A 78 -15.51 -13.86 -5.95
CA GLY A 78 -14.65 -12.86 -5.31
C GLY A 78 -13.16 -13.07 -5.58
N TRP A 79 -12.69 -14.32 -5.59
CA TRP A 79 -11.27 -14.64 -5.81
C TRP A 79 -10.77 -14.30 -7.22
N SER A 80 -11.63 -14.37 -8.25
CA SER A 80 -11.25 -14.06 -9.64
C SER A 80 -11.37 -12.55 -9.93
N LEU A 81 -12.27 -11.85 -9.24
CA LEU A 81 -12.46 -10.40 -9.36
C LEU A 81 -11.48 -9.56 -8.54
N LEU A 82 -11.03 -10.08 -7.39
CA LEU A 82 -10.09 -9.41 -6.50
C LEU A 82 -8.81 -8.95 -7.21
N PRO A 83 -8.07 -9.80 -7.97
CA PRO A 83 -6.84 -9.36 -8.63
C PRO A 83 -7.08 -8.25 -9.67
N VAL A 84 -8.18 -8.31 -10.43
CA VAL A 84 -8.53 -7.27 -11.43
C VAL A 84 -8.84 -5.94 -10.73
N THR A 85 -9.58 -5.99 -9.62
CA THR A 85 -9.95 -4.79 -8.86
C THR A 85 -8.75 -4.13 -8.19
N VAL A 86 -7.86 -4.94 -7.58
CA VAL A 86 -6.61 -4.47 -6.98
C VAL A 86 -5.69 -3.89 -8.05
N LEU A 87 -5.54 -4.56 -9.20
CA LEU A 87 -4.74 -4.05 -10.31
C LEU A 87 -5.26 -2.71 -10.82
N ARG A 88 -6.58 -2.57 -11.01
CA ARG A 88 -7.20 -1.30 -11.41
C ARG A 88 -6.89 -0.21 -10.39
N GLN A 89 -7.07 -0.48 -9.10
CA GLN A 89 -6.76 0.48 -8.04
C GLN A 89 -5.30 0.95 -8.12
N ASN A 90 -4.37 0.02 -8.32
CA ASN A 90 -2.95 0.32 -8.39
C ASN A 90 -2.57 1.14 -9.64
N ILE A 91 -3.07 0.77 -10.82
CA ILE A 91 -2.75 1.46 -12.09
C ILE A 91 -3.34 2.86 -12.15
N TYR A 92 -4.53 3.07 -11.59
CA TYR A 92 -5.23 4.36 -11.63
C TYR A 92 -5.01 5.23 -10.39
N THR A 93 -4.10 4.84 -9.50
CA THR A 93 -3.64 5.72 -8.40
C THR A 93 -2.79 6.85 -8.98
N ASP A 94 -3.04 8.09 -8.56
CA ASP A 94 -2.24 9.25 -8.97
C ASP A 94 -0.77 9.03 -8.57
N PRO A 95 0.16 8.88 -9.52
CA PRO A 95 1.55 8.59 -9.19
C PRO A 95 2.26 9.76 -8.51
N ARG A 96 1.67 10.97 -8.54
CA ARG A 96 2.24 12.16 -7.91
C ARG A 96 1.82 12.31 -6.45
N LYS A 97 0.74 11.65 -6.04
CA LYS A 97 0.20 11.69 -4.68
C LYS A 97 0.30 10.30 -4.08
N PRO A 98 1.36 10.02 -3.30
CA PRO A 98 1.45 8.75 -2.59
C PRO A 98 0.21 8.57 -1.72
N VAL A 99 -0.33 7.36 -1.72
CA VAL A 99 -1.46 7.03 -0.84
C VAL A 99 -0.96 7.11 0.60
N ALA A 100 -1.57 8.00 1.38
CA ALA A 100 -1.20 8.24 2.76
C ALA A 100 -2.35 7.89 3.71
N VAL A 101 -1.98 7.47 4.90
CA VAL A 101 -2.87 7.24 6.05
C VAL A 101 -2.90 8.52 6.88
N GLU A 102 -3.96 8.72 7.65
CA GLU A 102 -4.04 9.83 8.59
C GLU A 102 -2.94 9.72 9.65
N ALA A 103 -2.19 10.80 9.84
CA ALA A 103 -1.15 10.89 10.86
C ALA A 103 -1.77 10.93 12.27
N GLY A 104 -0.98 10.55 13.27
CA GLY A 104 -1.39 10.55 14.67
C GLY A 104 -1.22 9.20 15.36
N LEU A 105 -1.79 9.08 16.55
CA LEU A 105 -1.64 7.88 17.39
C LEU A 105 -2.61 6.77 16.96
N LYS A 106 -2.09 5.57 16.78
CA LYS A 106 -2.87 4.34 16.59
C LYS A 106 -2.54 3.35 17.71
N GLU A 107 -3.59 2.69 18.20
CA GLU A 107 -3.50 1.70 19.27
C GLU A 107 -3.73 0.31 18.69
N PHE A 108 -2.85 -0.62 19.02
CA PHE A 108 -2.95 -2.01 18.62
C PHE A 108 -3.12 -2.87 19.86
N GLY A 109 -4.10 -3.79 19.84
CA GLY A 109 -4.46 -4.60 21.01
C GLY A 109 -5.10 -3.76 22.11
N THR A 110 -4.64 -3.94 23.34
CA THR A 110 -5.07 -3.16 24.52
C THR A 110 -3.83 -2.63 25.24
N PRO A 111 -3.19 -1.58 24.69
CA PRO A 111 -1.97 -1.03 25.28
C PRO A 111 -2.26 -0.34 26.61
N ASP A 112 -1.31 -0.44 27.52
CA ASP A 112 -1.30 0.16 28.84
C ASP A 112 -0.16 1.18 28.98
N GLU A 113 0.00 1.73 30.17
CA GLU A 113 1.01 2.74 30.49
C GLU A 113 2.48 2.28 30.37
N ASN A 114 2.72 0.98 30.22
CA ASN A 114 4.04 0.35 30.10
C ASN A 114 4.28 -0.24 28.70
N SER A 115 3.30 -0.09 27.81
CA SER A 115 3.33 -0.69 26.49
C SER A 115 4.30 0.03 25.56
N PRO A 116 4.98 -0.70 24.65
CA PRO A 116 5.92 -0.11 23.69
C PRO A 116 5.30 1.00 22.86
N VAL A 117 6.08 2.05 22.63
CA VAL A 117 5.76 3.13 21.69
C VAL A 117 6.66 3.00 20.47
N LEU A 118 6.07 2.83 19.30
CA LEU A 118 6.76 2.80 18.01
C LEU A 118 6.37 4.02 17.19
N PHE A 119 7.15 4.36 16.17
CA PHE A 119 6.67 5.24 15.11
C PHE A 119 6.84 4.60 13.72
N THR A 120 5.98 5.01 12.79
CA THR A 120 6.09 4.71 11.36
C THR A 120 5.76 5.95 10.53
N SER A 121 5.96 5.89 9.21
CA SER A 121 5.52 6.94 8.28
C SER A 121 4.05 6.77 7.91
N ASN A 122 3.40 7.85 7.50
CA ASN A 122 2.04 7.81 6.97
C ASN A 122 1.90 7.26 5.54
N PHE A 123 2.97 6.78 4.90
CA PHE A 123 2.84 6.07 3.63
C PHE A 123 2.03 4.77 3.82
N ALA A 124 0.92 4.64 3.08
CA ALA A 124 -0.08 3.60 3.32
C ALA A 124 0.50 2.19 3.30
N LEU A 125 1.36 1.87 2.32
CA LEU A 125 1.95 0.54 2.25
C LEU A 125 2.85 0.27 3.46
N THR A 126 3.67 1.23 3.89
CA THR A 126 4.50 1.06 5.10
C THR A 126 3.64 0.92 6.35
N TYR A 127 2.62 1.75 6.52
CA TYR A 127 1.71 1.68 7.66
C TYR A 127 1.01 0.33 7.73
N TYR A 128 0.38 -0.13 6.65
CA TYR A 128 -0.38 -1.38 6.66
C TYR A 128 0.51 -2.62 6.82
N THR A 129 1.75 -2.61 6.31
CA THR A 129 2.71 -3.68 6.61
C THR A 129 3.02 -3.73 8.10
N VAL A 130 3.36 -2.60 8.72
CA VAL A 130 3.66 -2.55 10.17
C VAL A 130 2.44 -2.93 11.01
N ALA A 131 1.26 -2.41 10.67
CA ALA A 131 0.00 -2.72 11.34
C ALA A 131 -0.32 -4.21 11.26
N SER A 132 -0.22 -4.81 10.08
CA SER A 132 -0.46 -6.25 9.87
C SER A 132 0.49 -7.11 10.71
N ASP A 133 1.78 -6.76 10.75
CA ASP A 133 2.77 -7.53 11.52
C ASP A 133 2.49 -7.46 13.02
N ILE A 134 2.13 -6.28 13.54
CA ILE A 134 1.76 -6.08 14.95
C ILE A 134 0.45 -6.80 15.31
N GLU A 135 -0.57 -6.71 14.47
CA GLU A 135 -1.84 -7.40 14.70
C GLU A 135 -1.66 -8.92 14.70
N SER A 136 -0.86 -9.44 13.77
CA SER A 136 -0.57 -10.88 13.67
C SER A 136 0.12 -11.43 14.92
N SER A 137 0.91 -10.61 15.60
CA SER A 137 1.65 -11.02 16.79
C SER A 137 0.88 -10.83 18.10
N LYS A 138 -0.30 -10.19 18.05
CA LYS A 138 -1.15 -9.90 19.21
C LYS A 138 -0.43 -9.08 20.29
N ASN A 139 0.57 -8.29 19.92
CA ASN A 139 1.25 -7.38 20.83
C ASN A 139 0.39 -6.14 21.06
N SER A 140 0.26 -5.73 22.32
CA SER A 140 -0.33 -4.44 22.68
C SER A 140 0.71 -3.34 22.58
N VAL A 141 0.56 -2.41 21.63
CA VAL A 141 1.53 -1.33 21.39
C VAL A 141 0.85 -0.03 20.93
N TYR A 142 1.54 1.08 21.16
CA TYR A 142 1.22 2.37 20.57
C TYR A 142 2.07 2.60 19.33
N VAL A 143 1.45 3.05 18.23
CA VAL A 143 2.15 3.41 16.99
C VAL A 143 1.83 4.85 16.62
N ILE A 144 2.84 5.69 16.57
CA ILE A 144 2.74 7.07 16.08
C ILE A 144 2.97 7.08 14.58
N VAL A 145 1.96 7.49 13.83
CA VAL A 145 2.03 7.65 12.38
C VAL A 145 2.49 9.08 12.10
N VAL A 146 3.75 9.24 11.67
CA VAL A 146 4.38 10.53 11.38
C VAL A 146 4.03 10.96 9.95
N ASP A 147 3.63 12.21 9.76
CA ASP A 147 3.36 12.73 8.42
C ASP A 147 4.65 12.99 7.62
N THR A 148 4.88 12.10 6.66
CA THR A 148 6.01 12.16 5.72
C THR A 148 5.54 12.50 4.30
N GLU A 149 4.35 13.08 4.16
CA GLU A 149 3.68 13.35 2.89
C GLU A 149 3.53 12.06 2.05
N GLY A 150 3.23 10.95 2.73
CA GLY A 150 3.08 9.63 2.11
C GLY A 150 4.39 9.02 1.62
N SER A 151 5.54 9.39 2.19
CA SER A 151 6.85 8.82 1.82
C SER A 151 7.23 7.65 2.74
N ALA A 152 7.77 6.57 2.18
CA ALA A 152 8.35 5.46 2.97
C ALA A 152 9.48 5.94 3.88
N ILE A 153 9.85 5.16 4.90
CA ILE A 153 10.85 5.57 5.91
C ILE A 153 12.19 6.00 5.29
N ASP A 154 12.82 5.15 4.48
CA ASP A 154 14.13 5.41 3.87
C ASP A 154 14.09 6.60 2.90
N ALA A 155 13.09 6.65 2.03
CA ALA A 155 12.87 7.76 1.12
C ALA A 155 12.57 9.07 1.87
N GLY A 156 11.82 9.00 2.97
CA GLY A 156 11.46 10.13 3.82
C GLY A 156 12.69 10.71 4.54
N VAL A 157 13.56 9.85 5.09
CA VAL A 157 14.83 10.28 5.71
C VAL A 157 15.77 10.89 4.68
N ALA A 158 15.89 10.28 3.49
CA ALA A 158 16.75 10.79 2.43
C ALA A 158 16.24 12.14 1.87
N GLY A 159 14.92 12.24 1.65
CA GLY A 159 14.24 13.42 1.14
C GLY A 159 13.91 14.48 2.19
N ARG A 160 14.37 14.32 3.44
CA ARG A 160 14.08 15.22 4.58
C ARG A 160 12.59 15.46 4.84
N LYS A 161 11.74 14.50 4.46
CA LYS A 161 10.30 14.50 4.79
C LYS A 161 10.02 13.83 6.13
N LEU A 162 10.94 12.99 6.59
CA LEU A 162 11.00 12.42 7.95
C LEU A 162 12.25 12.97 8.64
N THR A 163 12.07 13.97 9.50
CA THR A 163 13.14 14.63 10.27
C THR A 163 12.93 14.41 11.76
N ALA A 164 13.97 14.65 12.56
CA ALA A 164 13.86 14.54 14.00
C ALA A 164 12.84 15.54 14.59
N ASP A 165 12.79 16.77 14.07
CA ASP A 165 11.77 17.77 14.44
C ASP A 165 10.35 17.25 14.24
N LYS A 166 10.05 16.68 13.06
CA LYS A 166 8.73 16.12 12.76
C LYS A 166 8.36 14.95 13.69
N VAL A 167 9.32 14.11 14.05
CA VAL A 167 9.08 13.02 15.01
C VAL A 167 8.80 13.59 16.40
N ALA A 168 9.58 14.58 16.86
CA ALA A 168 9.38 15.24 18.15
C ALA A 168 8.04 15.99 18.22
N GLU A 169 7.62 16.64 17.13
CA GLU A 169 6.30 17.26 16.99
C GLU A 169 5.20 16.21 17.04
N ALA A 170 5.32 15.13 16.26
CA ALA A 170 4.35 14.03 16.26
C ALA A 170 4.18 13.37 17.64
N ILE A 171 5.26 13.25 18.43
CA ILE A 171 5.18 12.78 19.82
C ILE A 171 4.26 13.70 20.64
N LYS A 172 4.47 15.02 20.58
CA LYS A 172 3.68 15.99 21.33
C LYS A 172 2.22 16.01 20.88
N GLU A 173 1.98 16.08 19.57
CA GLU A 173 0.64 16.12 18.98
C GLU A 173 -0.16 14.83 19.22
N SER A 174 0.52 13.68 19.25
CA SER A 174 -0.12 12.39 19.49
C SER A 174 -0.72 12.23 20.90
N GLY A 175 -0.30 13.07 21.85
CA GLY A 175 -0.70 12.95 23.26
C GLY A 175 -0.16 11.71 23.98
N ILE A 176 0.79 10.98 23.38
CA ILE A 176 1.36 9.73 23.93
C ILE A 176 2.02 9.95 25.30
N GLU A 177 2.55 11.15 25.55
CA GLU A 177 3.19 11.54 26.80
C GLU A 177 2.28 11.40 28.03
N ASN A 178 0.97 11.49 27.81
CA ASN A 178 -0.05 11.35 28.86
C ASN A 178 -0.57 9.92 29.00
N LYS A 179 -0.21 9.01 28.09
CA LYS A 179 -0.66 7.62 28.08
C LYS A 179 0.37 6.63 28.62
N VAL A 180 1.67 6.94 28.49
CA VAL A 180 2.75 6.07 28.98
C VAL A 180 3.54 6.71 30.12
N LYS A 181 3.98 5.88 31.08
CA LYS A 181 4.82 6.28 32.22
C LYS A 181 6.29 6.46 31.86
N HIS A 182 6.73 5.90 30.75
CA HIS A 182 8.11 6.00 30.27
C HIS A 182 8.27 7.08 29.20
N ARG A 183 9.53 7.36 28.86
CA ARG A 183 9.94 8.20 27.72
C ARG A 183 10.91 7.41 26.88
N LYS A 184 10.40 6.34 26.26
CA LYS A 184 11.16 5.38 25.45
C LYS A 184 10.38 5.12 24.17
N MET A 185 11.04 5.17 23.02
CA MET A 185 10.43 4.94 21.71
C MET A 185 11.30 4.01 20.87
N ILE A 186 10.65 3.07 20.18
CA ILE A 186 11.26 2.19 19.18
C ILE A 186 11.11 2.84 17.81
N ILE A 187 12.23 3.07 17.14
CA ILE A 187 12.26 3.67 15.81
C ILE A 187 12.52 2.60 14.74
N PRO A 188 12.05 2.77 13.50
CA PRO A 188 12.41 1.85 12.42
C PRO A 188 13.94 1.81 12.22
N GLY A 189 14.51 0.63 11.98
CA GLY A 189 15.95 0.49 11.76
C GLY A 189 16.48 1.28 10.56
N LYS A 190 15.60 1.56 9.58
CA LYS A 190 15.88 2.44 8.43
C LYS A 190 15.99 3.93 8.79
N ALA A 191 15.50 4.33 9.96
CA ALA A 191 15.60 5.69 10.51
C ALA A 191 16.74 5.86 11.52
N SER A 192 17.62 4.87 11.68
CA SER A 192 18.72 4.90 12.67
C SER A 192 19.64 6.12 12.54
N ARG A 193 19.80 6.67 11.33
CA ARG A 193 20.65 7.84 11.07
C ARG A 193 20.20 9.09 11.84
N ILE A 194 18.90 9.24 12.11
CA ILE A 194 18.34 10.40 12.81
C ILE A 194 18.05 10.10 14.29
N SER A 195 18.48 8.95 14.82
CA SER A 195 18.13 8.51 16.18
C SER A 195 18.63 9.45 17.28
N GLY A 196 19.88 9.91 17.16
CA GLY A 196 20.48 10.81 18.15
C GLY A 196 19.82 12.17 18.18
N GLU A 197 19.48 12.71 17.00
CA GLU A 197 18.78 13.99 16.87
C GLU A 197 17.34 13.90 17.39
N ILE A 198 16.64 12.78 17.17
CA ILE A 198 15.33 12.53 17.78
C ILE A 198 15.45 12.51 19.30
N GLU A 199 16.43 11.79 19.86
CA GLU A 199 16.63 11.68 21.31
C GLU A 199 16.91 13.05 21.95
N GLU A 200 17.73 13.88 21.31
CA GLU A 200 18.04 15.24 21.75
C GLU A 200 16.81 16.16 21.72
N LEU A 201 16.05 16.17 20.62
CA LEU A 201 14.92 17.10 20.43
C LEU A 201 13.65 16.67 21.18
N SER A 202 13.39 15.37 21.27
CA SER A 202 12.20 14.84 21.95
C SER A 202 12.41 14.68 23.45
N GLY A 203 13.66 14.45 23.90
CA GLY A 203 13.95 14.02 25.27
C GLY A 203 13.50 12.58 25.57
N TRP A 204 13.07 11.84 24.56
CA TRP A 204 12.73 10.42 24.68
C TRP A 204 13.95 9.56 24.37
N LYS A 205 14.15 8.51 25.17
CA LYS A 205 15.16 7.51 24.88
C LYS A 205 14.80 6.75 23.61
N VAL A 206 15.67 6.82 22.61
CA VAL A 206 15.45 6.19 21.31
C VAL A 206 16.08 4.80 21.25
N GLN A 207 15.29 3.79 20.90
CA GLN A 207 15.73 2.43 20.64
C GLN A 207 15.61 2.13 19.15
N VAL A 208 16.72 1.74 18.52
CA VAL A 208 16.70 1.35 17.10
C VAL A 208 16.09 -0.05 16.99
N GLY A 209 14.91 -0.12 16.37
CA GLY A 209 14.21 -1.36 16.05
C GLY A 209 14.76 -2.04 14.79
N PRO A 210 14.08 -3.12 14.34
CA PRO A 210 14.50 -3.85 13.15
C PRO A 210 14.32 -3.04 11.86
N ARG A 211 15.00 -3.47 10.79
CA ARG A 211 14.86 -2.86 9.45
C ARG A 211 13.58 -3.30 8.72
N ASP A 212 13.06 -4.47 9.09
CA ASP A 212 11.85 -5.09 8.58
C ASP A 212 10.82 -5.21 9.71
N SER A 213 9.55 -4.92 9.43
CA SER A 213 8.49 -4.91 10.45
C SER A 213 8.12 -6.31 10.94
N SER A 214 8.37 -7.35 10.15
CA SER A 214 8.11 -8.74 10.54
C SER A 214 8.93 -9.19 11.76
N GLU A 215 10.02 -8.50 12.07
CA GLU A 215 10.88 -8.78 13.23
C GLU A 215 10.46 -8.02 14.50
N ILE A 216 9.49 -7.09 14.41
CA ILE A 216 8.99 -6.31 15.57
C ILE A 216 8.57 -7.22 16.74
N PRO A 217 7.80 -8.30 16.52
CA PRO A 217 7.35 -9.16 17.63
C PRO A 217 8.52 -9.74 18.43
N LYS A 218 9.53 -10.24 17.72
CA LYS A 218 10.75 -10.80 18.33
C LYS A 218 11.55 -9.71 19.04
N TYR A 219 11.69 -8.53 18.43
CA TYR A 219 12.40 -7.41 19.03
C TYR A 219 11.78 -6.99 20.36
N ILE A 220 10.45 -6.89 20.44
CA ILE A 220 9.75 -6.52 21.67
C ILE A 220 10.04 -7.55 22.77
N ILE A 221 9.96 -8.85 22.46
CA ILE A 221 10.24 -9.91 23.45
C ILE A 221 11.69 -9.84 23.96
N ASP A 222 12.65 -9.67 23.06
CA ASP A 222 14.08 -9.79 23.39
C ASP A 222 14.68 -8.50 23.98
N LYS A 223 14.12 -7.33 23.64
CA LYS A 223 14.76 -6.01 23.87
C LYS A 223 13.89 -4.99 24.57
N TRP A 224 12.57 -5.15 24.57
CA TRP A 224 11.71 -4.21 25.29
C TRP A 224 11.68 -4.54 26.77
N GLN A 225 11.96 -3.53 27.59
CA GLN A 225 11.77 -3.56 29.03
C GLN A 225 11.00 -2.29 29.43
N PRO A 226 9.84 -2.43 30.11
CA PRO A 226 9.05 -1.31 30.62
C PRO A 226 9.89 -0.20 31.25
#